data_AF-A0A0D2NWF2-F1
#
_entry.id   AF-A0A0D2NWF2-F1
#
_cell.length_a   1.000
_cell.length_b   1.000
_cell.length_c   1.000
_cell.angle_alpha   90.00
_cell.angle_beta   90.00
_cell.angle_gamma   90.00
#
_symmetry.space_group_name_H-M   'P 1'
#
loop_
_entity.id
_entity.type
_entity.pdbx_description
1 polymer ?
#
loop_
_entity_poly.entity_id
_entity_poly.type
_entity_poly.pdbx_seq_one_letter_code
_entity_poly.pdbx_strand_id
1 'polypeptide(L)'
;MPIFSRRRHRGEEQTDSLSDSEGRISRHSSIQGPYRSNEPASPSFPVYSPVEETSPASQVYSRALFSLGNGFGISNVAGDTSRPKEHIRDGALIGDVGYMNTSAGTFDFCFNIFLSSNHPIQPEELPENFSPFRPMPTKEDIVIVKDFFPPHSALASEGIDIARTTDTPLKVEFSVAAPEGAILILPKGAMREELIDPTVLHPYIKEHAVSWYQYFNGSNDHTKHTYPIPNGTIWIITGVDLTDSWAMATMQNRTDNPKRGSVKIIYDEENPDVFQDEGFNFPPEYRKKQLSDDSRVPIFIRVLAVALTPSEWTKHIAYIPEDYSQAYGALSIPDSRLRSRMNRLWMRIRASLNDIPSKPSERCFFHPSIVLLHILLFNDTTGSVGIVGDEVWCTQLQKKLLTHPEVVQLVRRIIDKFEVVNSDGIIRFVPKRKESESGIESQKRKGLTAYVSYVKPWSSKTTKSDSQARYLRNMQKVLSISK
;
A
#
# COMPACT_ATOMS: atom_id res chain seq x y z
N MET A 1 76.78 17.90 -31.86
CA MET A 1 77.54 17.70 -30.60
C MET A 1 76.58 17.86 -29.43
N PRO A 2 76.77 17.16 -28.30
CA PRO A 2 77.23 15.77 -28.12
C PRO A 2 75.98 14.83 -27.96
N ILE A 3 75.91 13.53 -28.28
CA ILE A 3 76.83 12.36 -28.25
C ILE A 3 77.14 11.99 -26.77
N PHE A 4 77.03 10.78 -26.21
CA PHE A 4 77.02 9.35 -26.65
C PHE A 4 75.77 8.63 -26.07
N SER A 5 75.13 7.60 -26.66
CA SER A 5 75.55 6.24 -27.09
C SER A 5 75.99 5.32 -25.93
N ARG A 6 75.41 4.12 -25.73
CA ARG A 6 75.71 2.83 -26.43
C ARG A 6 74.51 1.84 -26.29
N ARG A 7 74.11 1.04 -27.29
CA ARG A 7 74.68 -0.23 -27.85
C ARG A 7 74.67 -1.42 -26.84
N ARG A 8 74.36 -2.69 -27.20
CA ARG A 8 73.78 -3.32 -28.44
C ARG A 8 73.56 -4.86 -28.23
N HIS A 9 72.55 -5.47 -28.86
CA HIS A 9 72.39 -6.93 -29.12
C HIS A 9 72.30 -7.88 -27.89
N ARG A 10 71.98 -9.20 -27.98
CA ARG A 10 71.78 -10.14 -29.12
C ARG A 10 70.79 -11.29 -28.79
N GLY A 11 70.24 -11.94 -29.83
CA GLY A 11 69.39 -13.16 -29.79
C GLY A 11 68.11 -12.93 -30.60
N GLU A 12 67.86 -13.42 -31.83
CA GLU A 12 68.04 -14.76 -32.45
C GLU A 12 67.15 -15.80 -31.71
N GLU A 13 65.96 -16.15 -32.24
CA GLU A 13 65.65 -17.17 -33.29
C GLU A 13 65.63 -18.62 -32.71
N GLN A 14 64.75 -19.57 -33.09
CA GLN A 14 63.46 -19.57 -33.83
C GLN A 14 62.75 -20.95 -33.56
N THR A 15 61.58 -21.20 -34.16
CA THR A 15 60.92 -22.52 -34.42
C THR A 15 60.38 -23.38 -33.26
N ASP A 16 59.08 -23.68 -33.38
CA ASP A 16 58.40 -25.00 -33.29
C ASP A 16 58.72 -26.01 -32.18
N SER A 17 57.67 -26.41 -31.45
CA SER A 17 57.04 -27.73 -31.67
C SER A 17 55.76 -27.94 -30.83
N LEU A 18 54.89 -28.84 -31.30
CA LEU A 18 53.69 -29.32 -30.61
C LEU A 18 54.07 -30.38 -29.56
N SER A 19 53.39 -30.39 -28.41
CA SER A 19 53.18 -31.63 -27.65
C SER A 19 51.90 -31.57 -26.81
N ASP A 20 51.07 -32.60 -26.95
CA ASP A 20 49.93 -32.85 -26.06
C ASP A 20 50.40 -33.31 -24.68
N SER A 21 49.66 -32.94 -23.63
CA SER A 21 49.66 -33.69 -22.36
C SER A 21 48.32 -33.57 -21.64
N GLU A 22 47.86 -34.67 -21.04
CA GLU A 22 46.47 -34.84 -20.60
C GLU A 22 46.16 -34.13 -19.27
N GLY A 23 45.10 -33.30 -19.25
CA GLY A 23 44.75 -32.41 -18.14
C GLY A 23 43.43 -32.70 -17.40
N ARG A 24 43.08 -33.97 -17.17
CA ARG A 24 41.96 -34.49 -16.33
C ARG A 24 40.70 -33.62 -16.16
N ILE A 25 39.59 -34.09 -16.74
CA ILE A 25 38.23 -33.64 -16.39
C ILE A 25 37.98 -33.80 -14.87
N SER A 26 37.87 -32.69 -14.15
CA SER A 26 37.39 -32.68 -12.76
C SER A 26 35.87 -32.63 -12.70
N ARG A 27 35.26 -33.43 -11.81
CA ARG A 27 33.81 -33.41 -11.54
C ARG A 27 33.55 -32.91 -10.12
N HIS A 28 32.62 -31.95 -10.02
CA HIS A 28 31.89 -31.49 -8.83
C HIS A 28 32.60 -30.52 -7.85
N SER A 29 31.74 -29.68 -7.24
CA SER A 29 31.97 -28.80 -6.08
C SER A 29 32.95 -27.63 -6.27
N SER A 30 32.74 -26.47 -5.64
CA SER A 30 31.60 -25.89 -4.89
C SER A 30 31.72 -24.36 -4.93
N ILE A 31 30.67 -23.56 -4.76
CA ILE A 31 30.19 -22.89 -3.52
C ILE A 31 29.05 -22.00 -4.07
N GLN A 32 27.76 -22.10 -3.76
CA GLN A 32 27.06 -22.25 -2.46
C GLN A 32 27.57 -21.26 -1.41
N GLY A 33 27.28 -19.97 -1.65
CA GLY A 33 27.49 -18.91 -0.66
C GLY A 33 26.84 -19.21 0.68
N PRO A 34 27.41 -18.72 1.80
CA PRO A 34 27.03 -19.13 3.14
C PRO A 34 25.67 -18.54 3.56
N TYR A 35 25.02 -19.22 4.51
CA TYR A 35 23.80 -18.79 5.20
C TYR A 35 22.54 -18.64 4.32
N ARG A 36 22.05 -19.76 3.79
CA ARG A 36 20.61 -20.03 3.93
C ARG A 36 20.33 -20.39 5.38
N SER A 37 19.80 -19.45 6.15
CA SER A 37 19.09 -19.75 7.39
C SER A 37 17.90 -20.67 7.08
N ASN A 38 17.52 -21.53 8.02
CA ASN A 38 16.41 -22.49 7.83
C ASN A 38 15.03 -21.89 8.13
N GLU A 39 14.92 -20.56 8.23
CA GLU A 39 13.64 -19.88 8.09
C GLU A 39 13.40 -19.62 6.60
N PRO A 40 12.22 -19.93 6.03
CA PRO A 40 11.92 -19.58 4.66
C PRO A 40 11.98 -18.06 4.56
N ALA A 41 12.93 -17.54 3.76
CA ALA A 41 13.19 -16.12 3.61
C ALA A 41 11.86 -15.37 3.50
N SER A 42 11.58 -14.49 4.47
CA SER A 42 10.31 -13.76 4.47
C SER A 42 10.21 -13.04 3.12
N PRO A 43 9.12 -13.24 2.34
CA PRO A 43 8.91 -12.41 1.16
C PRO A 43 9.04 -10.95 1.59
N SER A 44 9.69 -10.11 0.76
CA SER A 44 10.12 -8.75 1.12
C SER A 44 8.96 -7.74 1.26
N PHE A 45 7.83 -8.19 1.79
CA PHE A 45 6.84 -7.34 2.45
C PHE A 45 7.52 -6.53 3.56
N PRO A 46 7.08 -5.30 3.79
CA PRO A 46 7.57 -4.53 4.92
C PRO A 46 7.09 -5.19 6.24
N VAL A 47 7.85 -5.01 7.32
CA VAL A 47 7.54 -5.59 8.63
C VAL A 47 6.42 -4.80 9.30
N TYR A 48 5.39 -5.47 9.82
CA TYR A 48 4.35 -4.81 10.62
C TYR A 48 4.93 -4.43 12.00
N SER A 49 4.86 -3.15 12.36
CA SER A 49 5.40 -2.62 13.62
C SER A 49 4.42 -1.67 14.32
N PRO A 50 4.14 -1.83 15.62
CA PRO A 50 3.29 -0.87 16.35
C PRO A 50 3.96 0.51 16.45
N VAL A 51 3.23 1.57 16.09
CA VAL A 51 3.77 2.95 16.11
C VAL A 51 3.74 3.51 17.54
N GLU A 52 4.85 3.32 18.26
CA GLU A 52 5.12 3.90 19.59
C GLU A 52 5.82 5.28 19.52
N GLU A 53 6.21 5.73 18.34
CA GLU A 53 6.96 6.97 18.09
C GLU A 53 6.14 7.97 17.27
N THR A 54 6.63 9.21 17.14
CA THR A 54 6.06 10.17 16.19
C THR A 54 6.12 9.64 14.76
N SER A 55 5.01 9.79 14.02
CA SER A 55 4.93 9.49 12.58
C SER A 55 5.07 10.82 11.81
N PRO A 56 5.64 10.81 10.59
CA PRO A 56 5.46 11.92 9.65
C PRO A 56 3.96 12.26 9.52
N ALA A 57 3.61 13.55 9.44
CA ALA A 57 2.22 13.98 9.33
C ALA A 57 1.51 13.33 8.13
N SER A 58 2.23 13.10 7.03
CA SER A 58 1.75 12.33 5.88
C SER A 58 1.15 10.97 6.27
N GLN A 59 1.86 10.18 7.08
CA GLN A 59 1.38 8.89 7.57
C GLN A 59 0.19 9.02 8.54
N VAL A 60 0.23 10.03 9.43
CA VAL A 60 -0.87 10.29 10.38
C VAL A 60 -2.15 10.63 9.63
N TYR A 61 -2.07 11.53 8.64
CA TYR A 61 -3.17 11.95 7.79
C TYR A 61 -3.82 10.76 7.08
N SER A 62 -3.04 10.01 6.29
CA SER A 62 -3.55 8.86 5.54
C SER A 62 -4.15 7.78 6.46
N ARG A 63 -3.50 7.50 7.60
CA ARG A 63 -3.94 6.47 8.55
C ARG A 63 -5.22 6.86 9.30
N ALA A 64 -5.38 8.13 9.65
CA ALA A 64 -6.54 8.63 10.37
C ALA A 64 -7.80 8.65 9.48
N LEU A 65 -7.66 9.06 8.22
CA LEU A 65 -8.78 9.15 7.28
C LEU A 65 -9.29 7.79 6.75
N PHE A 66 -8.56 6.68 6.94
CA PHE A 66 -9.12 5.34 6.67
C PHE A 66 -10.45 5.10 7.37
N SER A 67 -10.68 5.70 8.54
CA SER A 67 -11.96 5.63 9.28
C SER A 67 -13.18 6.08 8.47
N LEU A 68 -12.99 6.89 7.42
CA LEU A 68 -14.05 7.36 6.51
C LEU A 68 -14.44 6.34 5.43
N GLY A 69 -13.58 5.38 5.09
CA GLY A 69 -13.85 4.33 4.10
C GLY A 69 -13.80 4.77 2.62
N ASN A 70 -13.13 5.88 2.30
CA ASN A 70 -12.97 6.39 0.93
C ASN A 70 -11.73 5.86 0.17
N GLY A 71 -11.06 4.83 0.71
CA GLY A 71 -9.74 4.40 0.25
C GLY A 71 -8.62 5.09 1.02
N PHE A 72 -7.50 5.35 0.35
CA PHE A 72 -6.30 5.95 0.91
C PHE A 72 -6.27 7.48 0.71
N GLY A 73 -6.22 8.24 1.81
CA GLY A 73 -6.15 9.70 1.76
C GLY A 73 -4.72 10.21 1.47
N ILE A 74 -4.52 11.01 0.43
CA ILE A 74 -3.20 11.52 0.04
C ILE A 74 -2.86 12.82 0.77
N SER A 75 -1.68 12.88 1.39
CA SER A 75 -1.21 14.06 2.14
C SER A 75 -0.52 15.13 1.28
N ASN A 76 0.08 14.73 0.16
CA ASN A 76 0.73 15.62 -0.80
C ASN A 76 0.08 15.44 -2.18
N VAL A 77 -1.14 15.95 -2.31
CA VAL A 77 -2.03 15.74 -3.46
C VAL A 77 -1.49 16.34 -4.77
N ALA A 78 -0.53 17.27 -4.70
CA ALA A 78 0.15 17.81 -5.87
C ALA A 78 1.08 16.79 -6.55
N GLY A 79 1.53 15.75 -5.83
CA GLY A 79 2.48 14.76 -6.33
C GLY A 79 3.86 15.35 -6.63
N ASP A 80 4.66 14.59 -7.37
CA ASP A 80 5.87 15.12 -8.03
C ASP A 80 5.49 16.05 -9.20
N THR A 81 6.28 17.10 -9.41
CA THR A 81 6.13 18.07 -10.51
C THR A 81 7.06 17.82 -11.70
N SER A 82 7.86 16.74 -11.70
CA SER A 82 8.64 16.31 -12.87
C SER A 82 7.84 15.50 -13.90
N ARG A 83 6.69 14.94 -13.48
CA ARG A 83 5.75 14.16 -14.31
C ARG A 83 5.26 14.93 -15.57
N PRO A 84 4.78 14.24 -16.61
CA PRO A 84 4.19 14.88 -17.79
C PRO A 84 3.09 15.90 -17.44
N LYS A 85 3.02 16.99 -18.22
CA LYS A 85 2.15 18.15 -17.90
C LYS A 85 0.67 17.79 -17.90
N GLU A 86 0.28 16.88 -18.78
CA GLU A 86 -1.05 16.31 -18.89
C GLU A 86 -1.43 15.57 -17.60
N HIS A 87 -0.50 14.80 -17.02
CA HIS A 87 -0.71 14.10 -15.74
C HIS A 87 -0.73 15.07 -14.53
N ILE A 88 0.07 16.14 -14.57
CA ILE A 88 0.03 17.20 -13.55
C ILE A 88 -1.30 17.98 -13.59
N ARG A 89 -1.90 18.16 -14.78
CA ARG A 89 -3.20 18.81 -14.95
C ARG A 89 -4.35 17.90 -14.50
N ASP A 90 -4.41 16.68 -15.03
CA ASP A 90 -5.56 15.80 -14.84
C ASP A 90 -5.55 15.09 -13.48
N GLY A 91 -4.39 15.03 -12.82
CA GLY A 91 -4.21 14.38 -11.53
C GLY A 91 -3.85 12.89 -11.67
N ALA A 92 -4.19 12.10 -10.65
CA ALA A 92 -4.08 10.64 -10.77
C ALA A 92 -5.28 10.07 -11.54
N LEU A 93 -5.03 9.08 -12.39
CA LEU A 93 -5.99 8.50 -13.32
C LEU A 93 -6.28 7.04 -12.97
N ILE A 94 -7.46 6.56 -13.37
CA ILE A 94 -7.77 5.13 -13.36
C ILE A 94 -6.79 4.40 -14.29
N GLY A 95 -6.15 3.34 -13.79
CA GLY A 95 -5.09 2.59 -14.46
C GLY A 95 -3.66 3.05 -14.16
N ASP A 96 -3.47 4.10 -13.37
CA ASP A 96 -2.14 4.51 -12.93
C ASP A 96 -1.53 3.45 -12.01
N VAL A 97 -0.28 3.07 -12.30
CA VAL A 97 0.54 2.17 -11.50
C VAL A 97 1.66 2.96 -10.85
N GLY A 98 1.88 2.69 -9.57
CA GLY A 98 2.88 3.38 -8.77
C GLY A 98 2.94 2.85 -7.34
N TYR A 99 3.55 3.64 -6.47
CA TYR A 99 3.69 3.35 -5.04
C TYR A 99 3.61 4.64 -4.22
N MET A 100 3.48 4.52 -2.90
CA MET A 100 3.50 5.69 -2.01
C MET A 100 4.91 6.01 -1.54
N ASN A 101 5.39 7.22 -1.84
CA ASN A 101 6.66 7.73 -1.37
C ASN A 101 6.50 8.30 0.04
N THR A 102 7.04 7.60 1.03
CA THR A 102 6.89 7.98 2.45
C THR A 102 7.49 9.33 2.78
N SER A 103 8.62 9.68 2.16
CA SER A 103 9.36 10.91 2.42
C SER A 103 8.63 12.15 1.88
N ALA A 104 8.07 12.07 0.67
CA ALA A 104 7.35 13.16 0.03
C ALA A 104 5.84 13.19 0.37
N GLY A 105 5.28 12.08 0.83
CA GLY A 105 3.84 11.92 1.12
C GLY A 105 2.95 11.83 -0.13
N THR A 106 3.56 11.55 -1.28
CA THR A 106 3.00 11.51 -2.64
C THR A 106 2.71 10.09 -3.10
N PHE A 107 1.73 9.95 -4.00
CA PHE A 107 1.68 8.79 -4.89
C PHE A 107 2.61 9.06 -6.06
N ASP A 108 3.66 8.25 -6.19
CA ASP A 108 4.64 8.38 -7.26
C ASP A 108 4.15 7.54 -8.44
N PHE A 109 3.49 8.22 -9.39
CA PHE A 109 3.07 7.65 -10.66
C PHE A 109 4.27 7.15 -11.46
N CYS A 110 4.15 5.96 -12.04
CA CYS A 110 5.19 5.36 -12.87
C CYS A 110 4.74 5.16 -14.31
N PHE A 111 3.57 4.56 -14.54
CA PHE A 111 2.97 4.37 -15.88
C PHE A 111 1.47 4.10 -15.75
N ASN A 112 0.69 4.23 -16.84
CA ASN A 112 -0.73 3.88 -16.86
C ASN A 112 -0.98 2.65 -17.75
N ILE A 113 -1.72 1.65 -17.26
CA ILE A 113 -1.93 0.38 -17.98
C ILE A 113 -2.88 0.47 -19.19
N PHE A 114 -3.71 1.51 -19.31
CA PHE A 114 -4.62 1.64 -20.47
C PHE A 114 -3.99 2.42 -21.62
N LEU A 115 -3.05 3.31 -21.33
CA LEU A 115 -2.39 4.18 -22.32
C LEU A 115 -1.35 3.40 -23.13
N SER A 116 -1.26 3.65 -24.44
CA SER A 116 -0.23 3.03 -25.29
C SER A 116 1.18 3.50 -24.89
N SER A 117 2.20 2.69 -25.16
CA SER A 117 3.60 2.99 -24.79
C SER A 117 4.16 4.28 -25.38
N ASN A 118 3.54 4.82 -26.43
CA ASN A 118 3.89 6.09 -27.08
C ASN A 118 2.99 7.27 -26.65
N HIS A 119 2.16 7.11 -25.62
CA HIS A 119 1.27 8.17 -25.15
C HIS A 119 2.03 9.18 -24.28
N PRO A 120 1.81 10.51 -24.40
CA PRO A 120 2.60 11.54 -23.70
C PRO A 120 2.64 11.49 -22.16
N ILE A 121 1.72 10.74 -21.54
CA ILE A 121 1.69 10.51 -20.08
C ILE A 121 2.62 9.37 -19.64
N GLN A 122 3.03 8.47 -20.54
CA GLN A 122 3.99 7.41 -20.19
C GLN A 122 5.41 7.99 -20.00
N PRO A 123 6.23 7.39 -19.12
CA PRO A 123 7.66 7.67 -19.05
C PRO A 123 8.40 7.18 -20.30
N GLU A 124 9.63 7.64 -20.48
CA GLU A 124 10.54 7.12 -21.52
C GLU A 124 10.92 5.64 -21.27
N GLU A 125 11.06 5.25 -20.00
CA GLU A 125 11.33 3.86 -19.58
C GLU A 125 10.06 3.19 -19.03
N LEU A 126 9.59 2.15 -19.71
CA LEU A 126 8.46 1.29 -19.29
C LEU A 126 8.95 -0.10 -18.86
N PRO A 127 8.13 -0.88 -18.11
CA PRO A 127 8.47 -2.27 -17.77
C PRO A 127 8.74 -3.15 -18.99
N GLU A 128 9.60 -4.17 -18.83
CA GLU A 128 9.92 -5.08 -19.93
C GLU A 128 8.65 -5.77 -20.44
N ASN A 129 8.50 -5.82 -21.77
CA ASN A 129 7.34 -6.34 -22.48
C ASN A 129 6.00 -5.67 -22.06
N PHE A 130 6.04 -4.39 -21.66
CA PHE A 130 4.83 -3.60 -21.42
C PHE A 130 3.90 -3.63 -22.64
N SER A 131 2.67 -4.11 -22.42
CA SER A 131 1.56 -3.97 -23.35
C SER A 131 0.39 -3.32 -22.60
N PRO A 132 -0.41 -2.45 -23.23
CA PRO A 132 -1.54 -1.84 -22.55
C PRO A 132 -2.71 -2.83 -22.45
N PHE A 133 -3.44 -2.79 -21.33
CA PHE A 133 -4.66 -3.59 -21.12
C PHE A 133 -5.70 -3.31 -22.22
N ARG A 134 -6.27 -4.35 -22.81
CA ARG A 134 -7.25 -4.25 -23.90
C ARG A 134 -8.42 -5.24 -23.69
N PRO A 135 -9.68 -4.84 -23.98
CA PRO A 135 -10.12 -3.49 -24.37
C PRO A 135 -9.89 -2.46 -23.26
N MET A 136 -9.82 -1.16 -23.60
CA MET A 136 -9.83 -0.12 -22.57
C MET A 136 -11.21 -0.06 -21.90
N PRO A 137 -11.29 0.28 -20.60
CA PRO A 137 -12.55 0.64 -19.96
C PRO A 137 -13.31 1.69 -20.76
N THR A 138 -14.60 1.44 -20.94
CA THR A 138 -15.56 2.32 -21.60
C THR A 138 -16.21 3.27 -20.58
N LYS A 139 -17.14 4.14 -21.03
CA LYS A 139 -17.90 5.00 -20.11
C LYS A 139 -18.89 4.19 -19.28
N GLU A 140 -19.24 3.01 -19.78
CA GLU A 140 -20.14 2.05 -19.17
C GLU A 140 -19.43 1.23 -18.07
N ASP A 141 -18.09 1.22 -18.05
CA ASP A 141 -17.25 0.56 -17.03
C ASP A 141 -16.83 1.50 -15.87
N ILE A 142 -17.04 2.82 -16.01
CA ILE A 142 -16.58 3.84 -15.04
C ILE A 142 -17.77 4.67 -14.53
N VAL A 143 -18.03 4.62 -13.22
CA VAL A 143 -18.98 5.50 -12.54
C VAL A 143 -18.31 6.84 -12.23
N ILE A 144 -18.95 7.95 -12.62
CA ILE A 144 -18.53 9.32 -12.30
C ILE A 144 -19.65 10.01 -11.50
N VAL A 145 -19.34 10.49 -10.30
CA VAL A 145 -20.25 11.23 -9.42
C VAL A 145 -19.66 12.62 -9.17
N LYS A 146 -20.17 13.64 -9.87
CA LYS A 146 -19.61 15.01 -9.86
C LYS A 146 -19.59 15.67 -8.49
N ASP A 147 -20.67 15.53 -7.73
CA ASP A 147 -20.86 16.19 -6.44
C ASP A 147 -20.80 15.17 -5.30
N PHE A 148 -19.86 14.20 -5.39
CA PHE A 148 -19.74 13.11 -4.42
C PHE A 148 -19.45 13.64 -3.00
N PHE A 149 -18.59 14.65 -2.91
CA PHE A 149 -18.54 15.57 -1.78
C PHE A 149 -19.10 16.93 -2.26
N PRO A 150 -20.27 17.37 -1.77
CA PRO A 150 -20.80 18.69 -2.11
C PRO A 150 -19.86 19.85 -1.72
N PRO A 151 -20.03 21.04 -2.30
CA PRO A 151 -19.36 22.25 -1.84
C PRO A 151 -19.47 22.47 -0.33
N HIS A 152 -18.44 23.08 0.24
CA HIS A 152 -18.25 23.28 1.67
C HIS A 152 -18.31 21.97 2.49
N SER A 153 -17.84 20.86 1.93
CA SER A 153 -17.70 19.60 2.68
C SER A 153 -16.58 19.69 3.71
N ALA A 154 -16.83 19.13 4.89
CA ALA A 154 -15.87 19.05 6.00
C ALA A 154 -15.83 17.61 6.50
N LEU A 155 -14.64 17.01 6.46
CA LEU A 155 -14.36 15.62 6.80
C LEU A 155 -13.34 15.58 7.94
N ALA A 156 -13.54 14.72 8.92
CA ALA A 156 -12.58 14.51 10.00
C ALA A 156 -12.54 13.03 10.43
N SER A 157 -11.39 12.59 10.94
CA SER A 157 -11.21 11.25 11.50
C SER A 157 -11.99 11.02 12.80
N GLU A 158 -12.22 9.76 13.19
CA GLU A 158 -12.83 9.40 14.49
C GLU A 158 -12.15 10.14 15.66
N GLY A 159 -12.96 10.66 16.59
CA GLY A 159 -12.49 11.39 17.78
C GLY A 159 -12.15 12.86 17.51
N ILE A 160 -12.62 13.41 16.38
CA ILE A 160 -12.78 14.84 16.15
C ILE A 160 -14.28 15.11 15.92
N ASP A 161 -14.89 15.91 16.78
CA ASP A 161 -16.27 16.39 16.60
C ASP A 161 -16.28 17.65 15.72
N ILE A 162 -17.25 17.75 14.81
CA ILE A 162 -17.38 18.85 13.84
C ILE A 162 -18.60 19.72 14.17
N ALA A 163 -18.40 21.01 14.41
CA ALA A 163 -19.45 22.00 14.61
C ALA A 163 -19.39 23.08 13.52
N ARG A 164 -20.42 23.19 12.69
CA ARG A 164 -20.55 24.28 11.70
C ARG A 164 -21.06 25.55 12.38
N THR A 165 -20.41 26.67 12.10
CA THR A 165 -20.81 28.00 12.60
C THR A 165 -21.47 28.83 11.50
N THR A 166 -20.94 28.80 10.29
CA THR A 166 -21.54 29.39 9.07
C THR A 166 -21.24 28.51 7.85
N ASP A 167 -22.18 28.41 6.91
CA ASP A 167 -22.00 27.64 5.67
C ASP A 167 -21.45 28.48 4.50
N THR A 168 -21.64 29.80 4.51
CA THR A 168 -21.07 30.76 3.56
C THR A 168 -20.88 32.12 4.24
N PRO A 169 -19.64 32.63 4.41
CA PRO A 169 -18.37 31.91 4.25
C PRO A 169 -18.33 30.67 5.14
N LEU A 170 -17.57 29.63 4.74
CA LEU A 170 -17.49 28.42 5.54
C LEU A 170 -16.65 28.65 6.81
N LYS A 171 -17.30 28.50 7.98
CA LYS A 171 -16.63 28.49 9.29
C LYS A 171 -17.01 27.26 10.09
N VAL A 172 -16.01 26.51 10.52
CA VAL A 172 -16.17 25.19 11.17
C VAL A 172 -15.21 25.05 12.33
N GLU A 173 -15.74 24.75 13.52
CA GLU A 173 -14.97 24.36 14.69
C GLU A 173 -14.82 22.84 14.75
N PHE A 174 -13.61 22.38 15.09
CA PHE A 174 -13.26 20.99 15.30
C PHE A 174 -12.78 20.80 16.74
N SER A 175 -13.49 19.97 17.51
CA SER A 175 -13.12 19.61 18.87
C SER A 175 -12.41 18.25 18.88
N VAL A 176 -11.12 18.25 19.22
CA VAL A 176 -10.22 17.10 19.09
C VAL A 176 -10.05 16.39 20.43
N ALA A 177 -10.45 15.12 20.49
CA ALA A 177 -10.24 14.23 21.64
C ALA A 177 -9.29 13.04 21.32
N ALA A 178 -9.03 12.76 20.04
CA ALA A 178 -8.13 11.69 19.61
C ALA A 178 -6.63 12.01 19.84
N PRO A 179 -5.76 10.99 20.00
CA PRO A 179 -4.30 11.18 20.09
C PRO A 179 -3.64 11.42 18.72
N GLU A 180 -4.31 11.04 17.62
CA GLU A 180 -3.95 11.38 16.25
C GLU A 180 -5.24 11.75 15.51
N GLY A 181 -5.15 12.68 14.57
CA GLY A 181 -6.33 13.11 13.83
C GLY A 181 -5.99 13.83 12.53
N ALA A 182 -6.98 13.84 11.63
CA ALA A 182 -6.89 14.49 10.33
C ALA A 182 -8.21 15.18 9.98
N ILE A 183 -8.12 16.36 9.39
CA ILE A 183 -9.24 17.15 8.86
C ILE A 183 -8.99 17.40 7.37
N LEU A 184 -10.03 17.31 6.56
CA LEU A 184 -10.06 17.71 5.15
C LEU A 184 -11.32 18.55 4.88
N ILE A 185 -11.10 19.78 4.45
CA ILE A 185 -12.12 20.73 3.97
C ILE A 185 -12.05 20.78 2.45
N LEU A 186 -13.21 20.79 1.81
CA LEU A 186 -13.38 20.88 0.35
C LEU A 186 -14.33 22.04 0.04
N PRO A 187 -13.83 23.29 -0.06
CA PRO A 187 -14.68 24.47 -0.28
C PRO A 187 -15.54 24.35 -1.54
N LYS A 188 -14.94 23.90 -2.65
CA LYS A 188 -15.65 23.62 -3.92
C LYS A 188 -16.24 22.21 -4.01
N GLY A 189 -16.06 21.37 -2.99
CA GLY A 189 -16.42 19.96 -3.03
C GLY A 189 -15.40 19.10 -3.80
N ALA A 190 -15.80 17.90 -4.18
CA ALA A 190 -15.00 16.96 -4.96
C ALA A 190 -15.86 15.90 -5.67
N MET A 191 -15.40 15.43 -6.82
CA MET A 191 -16.02 14.34 -7.59
C MET A 191 -15.37 13.00 -7.31
N ARG A 192 -16.10 11.90 -7.51
CA ARG A 192 -15.56 10.54 -7.51
C ARG A 192 -15.58 9.95 -8.93
N GLU A 193 -14.51 9.26 -9.29
CA GLU A 193 -14.46 8.35 -10.45
C GLU A 193 -14.12 6.93 -9.97
N GLU A 194 -14.82 5.90 -10.46
CA GLU A 194 -14.76 4.53 -9.94
C GLU A 194 -14.96 3.48 -11.04
N LEU A 195 -13.97 2.61 -11.25
CA LEU A 195 -14.07 1.42 -12.11
C LEU A 195 -15.03 0.41 -11.46
N ILE A 196 -16.07 -0.03 -12.19
CA ILE A 196 -17.18 -0.82 -11.65
C ILE A 196 -16.76 -2.23 -11.23
N ASP A 197 -15.95 -2.91 -12.05
CA ASP A 197 -15.39 -4.22 -11.73
C ASP A 197 -13.86 -4.22 -11.91
N PRO A 198 -13.10 -3.88 -10.85
CA PRO A 198 -11.65 -4.01 -10.83
C PRO A 198 -11.13 -5.42 -11.14
N THR A 199 -11.94 -6.46 -10.97
CA THR A 199 -11.48 -7.85 -11.09
C THR A 199 -11.20 -8.28 -12.54
N VAL A 200 -11.67 -7.52 -13.53
CA VAL A 200 -11.31 -7.68 -14.95
C VAL A 200 -9.81 -7.48 -15.20
N LEU A 201 -9.12 -6.71 -14.34
CA LEU A 201 -7.69 -6.45 -14.45
C LEU A 201 -6.85 -7.64 -13.95
N HIS A 202 -7.41 -8.53 -13.13
CA HIS A 202 -6.65 -9.59 -12.46
C HIS A 202 -5.80 -10.48 -13.40
N PRO A 203 -6.28 -10.96 -14.57
CA PRO A 203 -5.47 -11.79 -15.46
C PRO A 203 -4.23 -11.05 -16.00
N TYR A 204 -4.40 -9.80 -16.38
CA TYR A 204 -3.33 -8.92 -16.88
C TYR A 204 -2.32 -8.56 -15.77
N ILE A 205 -2.81 -8.32 -14.55
CA ILE A 205 -1.95 -8.12 -13.36
C ILE A 205 -1.09 -9.36 -13.12
N LYS A 206 -1.67 -10.56 -13.21
CA LYS A 206 -0.93 -11.83 -13.06
C LYS A 206 0.16 -11.98 -14.13
N GLU A 207 -0.10 -11.55 -15.36
CA GLU A 207 0.86 -11.62 -16.47
C GLU A 207 2.03 -10.64 -16.29
N HIS A 208 1.78 -9.42 -15.83
CA HIS A 208 2.80 -8.36 -15.78
C HIS A 208 3.40 -8.05 -14.40
N ALA A 209 2.82 -8.51 -13.28
CA ALA A 209 3.31 -8.17 -11.93
C ALA A 209 4.79 -8.53 -11.68
N VAL A 210 5.32 -9.55 -12.37
CA VAL A 210 6.73 -9.91 -12.30
C VAL A 210 7.61 -8.84 -12.97
N SER A 211 7.32 -8.44 -14.22
CA SER A 211 8.13 -7.42 -14.91
C SER A 211 7.97 -6.02 -14.31
N TRP A 212 6.83 -5.74 -13.67
CA TRP A 212 6.67 -4.53 -12.83
C TRP A 212 7.62 -4.53 -11.64
N TYR A 213 7.69 -5.62 -10.86
CA TYR A 213 8.63 -5.69 -9.74
C TYR A 213 10.11 -5.69 -10.19
N GLN A 214 10.43 -6.24 -11.36
CA GLN A 214 11.77 -6.15 -11.96
C GLN A 214 12.13 -4.73 -12.42
N TYR A 215 11.18 -4.00 -13.02
CA TYR A 215 11.34 -2.59 -13.40
C TYR A 215 11.69 -1.69 -12.21
N PHE A 216 11.07 -1.93 -11.05
CA PHE A 216 11.38 -1.20 -9.82
C PHE A 216 12.68 -1.66 -9.15
N ASN A 217 12.84 -2.97 -8.90
CA ASN A 217 13.87 -3.51 -8.00
C ASN A 217 15.12 -4.05 -8.70
N GLY A 218 15.13 -4.05 -10.03
CA GLY A 218 16.13 -4.73 -10.85
C GLY A 218 15.83 -6.23 -11.02
N SER A 219 16.42 -6.80 -12.07
CA SER A 219 16.48 -8.24 -12.30
C SER A 219 17.59 -8.88 -11.47
N ASN A 220 17.68 -10.22 -11.48
CA ASN A 220 18.73 -11.00 -10.82
C ASN A 220 20.16 -10.83 -11.44
N ASP A 221 20.41 -9.70 -12.11
CA ASP A 221 21.70 -9.28 -12.67
C ASP A 221 22.43 -8.22 -11.80
N HIS A 222 21.85 -7.85 -10.65
CA HIS A 222 22.37 -6.90 -9.67
C HIS A 222 22.47 -5.43 -10.15
N THR A 223 21.71 -5.04 -11.18
CA THR A 223 21.85 -3.72 -11.83
C THR A 223 21.28 -2.50 -11.09
N LYS A 224 20.40 -2.66 -10.08
CA LYS A 224 19.61 -1.52 -9.53
C LYS A 224 19.27 -1.63 -8.04
N HIS A 225 20.07 -1.02 -7.16
CA HIS A 225 19.71 -0.80 -5.75
C HIS A 225 20.06 0.62 -5.27
N THR A 226 19.06 1.32 -4.75
CA THR A 226 19.25 2.47 -3.83
C THR A 226 18.10 2.52 -2.83
N TYR A 227 16.87 2.37 -3.31
CA TYR A 227 15.65 2.22 -2.50
C TYR A 227 14.74 1.16 -3.15
N PRO A 228 14.70 -0.09 -2.66
CA PRO A 228 13.87 -1.15 -3.24
C PRO A 228 12.40 -1.04 -2.81
N ILE A 229 11.48 -1.30 -3.75
CA ILE A 229 10.03 -1.29 -3.53
C ILE A 229 9.57 -2.61 -2.90
N PRO A 230 8.98 -2.60 -1.69
CA PRO A 230 8.58 -3.82 -1.00
C PRO A 230 7.46 -4.64 -1.69
N ASN A 231 7.35 -5.91 -1.33
CA ASN A 231 6.27 -6.77 -1.79
C ASN A 231 4.92 -6.28 -1.19
N GLY A 232 3.86 -6.21 -2.00
CA GLY A 232 2.56 -5.67 -1.60
C GLY A 232 2.38 -4.15 -1.70
N THR A 233 3.40 -3.39 -2.13
CA THR A 233 3.33 -1.91 -2.22
C THR A 233 3.22 -1.36 -3.64
N ILE A 234 3.25 -2.20 -4.69
CA ILE A 234 2.80 -1.77 -6.03
C ILE A 234 1.27 -1.69 -6.02
N TRP A 235 0.74 -0.51 -6.33
CA TRP A 235 -0.69 -0.22 -6.37
C TRP A 235 -1.11 0.17 -7.78
N ILE A 236 -2.34 -0.19 -8.14
CA ILE A 236 -3.01 0.22 -9.38
C ILE A 236 -4.25 1.01 -8.98
N ILE A 237 -4.40 2.23 -9.47
CA ILE A 237 -5.54 3.09 -9.16
C ILE A 237 -6.78 2.60 -9.92
N THR A 238 -7.82 2.26 -9.17
CA THR A 238 -9.15 1.86 -9.68
C THR A 238 -10.23 2.90 -9.39
N GLY A 239 -9.85 3.97 -8.71
CA GLY A 239 -10.54 5.24 -8.79
C GLY A 239 -10.01 6.29 -7.84
N VAL A 240 -10.57 7.47 -7.97
CA VAL A 240 -10.05 8.71 -7.39
C VAL A 240 -11.19 9.58 -6.88
N ASP A 241 -10.93 10.32 -5.80
CA ASP A 241 -11.74 11.47 -5.42
C ASP A 241 -10.93 12.73 -5.78
N LEU A 242 -11.46 13.57 -6.67
CA LEU A 242 -10.76 14.69 -7.32
C LEU A 242 -11.35 16.04 -6.93
N THR A 243 -10.49 17.00 -6.59
CA THR A 243 -10.86 18.39 -6.29
C THR A 243 -9.89 19.40 -6.91
N ASP A 244 -10.31 20.66 -7.01
CA ASP A 244 -9.49 21.82 -7.36
C ASP A 244 -9.26 22.77 -6.16
N SER A 245 -9.91 22.56 -5.00
CA SER A 245 -9.78 23.43 -3.82
C SER A 245 -9.90 22.64 -2.52
N TRP A 246 -8.88 22.72 -1.66
CA TRP A 246 -8.80 21.95 -0.42
C TRP A 246 -8.06 22.68 0.69
N ALA A 247 -8.41 22.35 1.94
CA ALA A 247 -7.61 22.66 3.11
C ALA A 247 -7.53 21.45 4.04
N MET A 248 -6.35 21.16 4.59
CA MET A 248 -6.05 19.97 5.38
C MET A 248 -5.34 20.37 6.67
N ALA A 249 -5.67 19.68 7.77
CA ALA A 249 -4.95 19.79 9.04
C ALA A 249 -4.64 18.39 9.58
N THR A 250 -3.41 18.20 10.09
CA THR A 250 -2.98 16.93 10.69
C THR A 250 -2.42 17.16 12.08
N MET A 251 -2.89 16.40 13.06
CA MET A 251 -2.51 16.55 14.47
C MET A 251 -2.02 15.23 15.08
N GLN A 252 -0.96 15.30 15.88
CA GLN A 252 -0.49 14.20 16.72
C GLN A 252 -0.31 14.71 18.16
N ASN A 253 -1.31 14.43 19.01
CA ASN A 253 -1.36 14.89 20.39
C ASN A 253 -0.59 13.92 21.30
N ARG A 254 0.63 14.30 21.70
CA ARG A 254 1.46 13.49 22.61
C ARG A 254 0.78 13.40 23.97
N THR A 255 0.41 12.19 24.39
CA THR A 255 -0.39 11.94 25.60
C THR A 255 0.41 12.07 26.91
N ASP A 256 1.30 13.06 27.02
CA ASP A 256 2.13 13.28 28.21
C ASP A 256 1.35 13.85 29.40
N ASN A 257 0.27 14.60 29.13
CA ASN A 257 -0.58 15.20 30.16
C ASN A 257 -2.08 14.95 29.92
N PRO A 258 -2.65 13.84 30.45
CA PRO A 258 -4.07 13.46 30.27
C PRO A 258 -5.05 14.32 31.09
N LYS A 259 -4.71 15.59 31.33
CA LYS A 259 -5.56 16.61 31.95
C LYS A 259 -5.91 17.78 31.03
N ARG A 260 -5.33 17.86 29.83
CA ARG A 260 -5.76 18.86 28.84
C ARG A 260 -7.12 18.43 28.27
N GLY A 261 -8.04 19.38 28.15
CA GLY A 261 -9.36 19.14 27.56
C GLY A 261 -9.29 18.91 26.04
N SER A 262 -10.47 18.83 25.40
CA SER A 262 -10.55 18.81 23.95
C SER A 262 -9.87 20.04 23.35
N VAL A 263 -8.97 19.81 22.39
CA VAL A 263 -8.22 20.88 21.72
C VAL A 263 -9.07 21.40 20.56
N LYS A 264 -9.10 22.71 20.34
CA LYS A 264 -9.90 23.31 19.25
C LYS A 264 -9.05 23.66 18.04
N ILE A 265 -9.59 23.38 16.86
CA ILE A 265 -9.14 23.94 15.58
C ILE A 265 -10.35 24.64 14.94
N ILE A 266 -10.17 25.86 14.43
CA ILE A 266 -11.20 26.60 13.69
C ILE A 266 -10.72 26.73 12.24
N TYR A 267 -11.51 26.23 11.30
CA TYR A 267 -11.43 26.61 9.89
C TYR A 267 -12.28 27.87 9.68
N ASP A 268 -11.72 28.89 9.05
CA ASP A 268 -12.40 30.15 8.72
C ASP A 268 -11.99 30.61 7.32
N GLU A 269 -12.92 30.57 6.37
CA GLU A 269 -12.64 30.81 4.96
C GLU A 269 -12.21 32.24 4.63
N GLU A 270 -12.69 33.24 5.39
CA GLU A 270 -12.35 34.66 5.20
C GLU A 270 -11.03 35.07 5.89
N ASN A 271 -10.54 34.29 6.84
CA ASN A 271 -9.28 34.60 7.52
C ASN A 271 -8.08 34.26 6.63
N PRO A 272 -7.09 35.17 6.43
CA PRO A 272 -5.80 34.83 5.82
C PRO A 272 -5.13 33.61 6.46
N ASP A 273 -5.18 33.50 7.79
CA ASP A 273 -4.79 32.32 8.55
C ASP A 273 -6.01 31.41 8.73
N VAL A 274 -6.27 30.65 7.65
CA VAL A 274 -7.50 29.89 7.42
C VAL A 274 -7.74 28.78 8.45
N PHE A 275 -6.68 28.28 9.08
CA PHE A 275 -6.77 27.45 10.29
C PHE A 275 -6.19 28.21 11.48
N GLN A 276 -6.95 28.24 12.58
CA GLN A 276 -6.51 28.70 13.90
C GLN A 276 -6.60 27.53 14.88
N ASP A 277 -5.67 27.41 15.84
CA ASP A 277 -5.80 26.43 16.93
C ASP A 277 -5.61 27.01 18.33
N GLU A 278 -6.36 26.44 19.28
CA GLU A 278 -6.29 26.78 20.69
C GLU A 278 -5.77 25.59 21.50
N GLY A 279 -4.47 25.57 21.75
CA GLY A 279 -3.89 24.79 22.84
C GLY A 279 -3.38 23.39 22.47
N PHE A 280 -2.70 23.23 21.33
CA PHE A 280 -1.77 22.10 21.18
C PHE A 280 -0.46 22.29 21.99
N ASN A 281 0.34 21.24 22.09
CA ASN A 281 1.75 21.31 22.55
C ASN A 281 2.73 21.45 21.36
N PHE A 282 2.31 21.02 20.18
CA PHE A 282 3.03 21.10 18.91
C PHE A 282 1.99 21.51 17.87
N PRO A 283 2.20 22.59 17.09
CA PRO A 283 1.20 23.07 16.14
C PRO A 283 0.86 21.96 15.11
N PRO A 284 -0.42 21.79 14.73
CA PRO A 284 -0.81 20.88 13.66
C PRO A 284 -0.13 21.26 12.33
N GLU A 285 0.06 20.28 11.44
CA GLU A 285 0.52 20.57 10.09
C GLU A 285 -0.67 20.97 9.20
N TYR A 286 -0.65 22.20 8.70
CA TYR A 286 -1.67 22.79 7.84
C TYR A 286 -1.24 22.85 6.37
N ARG A 287 -2.15 22.56 5.44
CA ARG A 287 -1.96 22.72 4.00
C ARG A 287 -3.25 23.24 3.36
N LYS A 288 -3.22 24.38 2.66
CA LYS A 288 -4.35 24.89 1.83
C LYS A 288 -3.87 25.18 0.42
N LYS A 289 -4.67 24.85 -0.59
CA LYS A 289 -4.48 25.34 -1.97
C LYS A 289 -5.80 25.37 -2.72
N GLN A 290 -5.87 26.26 -3.69
CA GLN A 290 -6.88 26.26 -4.74
C GLN A 290 -6.16 26.37 -6.10
N LEU A 291 -6.69 25.70 -7.11
CA LEU A 291 -6.21 25.73 -8.50
C LEU A 291 -7.15 26.60 -9.36
N SER A 292 -6.61 27.12 -10.46
CA SER A 292 -7.28 28.06 -11.36
C SER A 292 -7.49 27.53 -12.78
N ASP A 293 -6.82 26.44 -13.16
CA ASP A 293 -6.53 26.11 -14.56
C ASP A 293 -7.28 24.83 -15.03
N ASP A 294 -8.50 24.61 -14.53
CA ASP A 294 -9.30 23.37 -14.58
C ASP A 294 -8.64 22.10 -13.97
N SER A 295 -7.34 22.16 -13.66
CA SER A 295 -6.55 21.09 -13.05
C SER A 295 -7.13 20.55 -11.75
N ARG A 296 -7.00 19.23 -11.53
CA ARG A 296 -7.51 18.53 -10.34
C ARG A 296 -6.43 17.68 -9.68
N VAL A 297 -6.64 17.39 -8.40
CA VAL A 297 -5.74 16.58 -7.57
C VAL A 297 -6.50 15.50 -6.80
N PRO A 298 -5.89 14.31 -6.60
CA PRO A 298 -6.50 13.23 -5.84
C PRO A 298 -6.39 13.48 -4.32
N ILE A 299 -7.53 13.66 -3.66
CA ILE A 299 -7.62 13.71 -2.18
C ILE A 299 -7.72 12.30 -1.59
N PHE A 300 -8.38 11.37 -2.29
CA PHE A 300 -8.38 9.94 -2.01
C PHE A 300 -8.08 9.16 -3.29
N ILE A 301 -7.40 8.02 -3.13
CA ILE A 301 -7.26 6.99 -4.17
C ILE A 301 -7.80 5.65 -3.64
N ARG A 302 -8.38 4.87 -4.54
CA ARG A 302 -8.84 3.49 -4.31
C ARG A 302 -8.04 2.57 -5.22
N VAL A 303 -7.50 1.48 -4.66
CA VAL A 303 -6.45 0.71 -5.32
C VAL A 303 -6.69 -0.80 -5.34
N LEU A 304 -6.09 -1.47 -6.33
CA LEU A 304 -5.68 -2.87 -6.22
C LEU A 304 -4.23 -2.89 -5.76
N ALA A 305 -3.96 -3.44 -4.58
CA ALA A 305 -2.60 -3.73 -4.14
C ALA A 305 -2.16 -5.11 -4.64
N VAL A 306 -0.92 -5.20 -5.12
CA VAL A 306 -0.36 -6.39 -5.80
C VAL A 306 0.86 -6.91 -5.05
N ALA A 307 0.96 -8.23 -4.88
CA ALA A 307 2.13 -8.91 -4.32
C ALA A 307 2.45 -10.20 -5.07
N LEU A 308 3.74 -10.55 -5.21
CA LEU A 308 4.16 -11.87 -5.73
C LEU A 308 4.23 -12.90 -4.60
N THR A 309 3.99 -14.18 -4.90
CA THR A 309 4.28 -15.27 -3.95
C THR A 309 5.79 -15.39 -3.69
N PRO A 310 6.22 -15.96 -2.55
CA PRO A 310 7.65 -16.11 -2.23
C PRO A 310 8.43 -16.85 -3.33
N SER A 311 7.80 -17.82 -3.99
CA SER A 311 8.37 -18.59 -5.10
C SER A 311 8.66 -17.73 -6.34
N GLU A 312 7.76 -16.83 -6.74
CA GLU A 312 8.02 -15.93 -7.88
C GLU A 312 8.96 -14.79 -7.49
N TRP A 313 8.84 -14.26 -6.27
CA TRP A 313 9.73 -13.21 -5.75
C TRP A 313 11.20 -13.64 -5.77
N THR A 314 11.55 -14.73 -5.07
CA THR A 314 12.94 -15.23 -4.98
C THR A 314 13.49 -15.76 -6.30
N LYS A 315 12.64 -16.05 -7.29
CA LYS A 315 13.02 -16.56 -8.62
C LYS A 315 13.33 -15.44 -9.61
N HIS A 316 12.62 -14.32 -9.56
CA HIS A 316 12.67 -13.28 -10.59
C HIS A 316 13.23 -11.94 -10.13
N ILE A 317 13.09 -11.59 -8.85
CA ILE A 317 13.42 -10.27 -8.30
C ILE A 317 14.81 -10.33 -7.66
N ALA A 318 15.61 -9.28 -7.86
CA ALA A 318 16.92 -9.11 -7.26
C ALA A 318 16.90 -9.35 -5.73
N TYR A 319 17.94 -9.98 -5.19
CA TYR A 319 18.10 -10.15 -3.75
C TYR A 319 18.25 -8.79 -3.06
N ILE A 320 17.25 -8.43 -2.25
CA ILE A 320 17.24 -7.23 -1.41
C ILE A 320 17.87 -7.61 -0.05
N PRO A 321 19.00 -6.98 0.37
CA PRO A 321 19.60 -7.22 1.67
C PRO A 321 18.69 -6.83 2.83
N GLU A 322 18.84 -7.50 3.97
CA GLU A 322 17.99 -7.28 5.17
C GLU A 322 18.09 -5.84 5.71
N ASP A 323 19.19 -5.12 5.48
CA ASP A 323 19.35 -3.70 5.85
C ASP A 323 18.37 -2.75 5.13
N TYR A 324 17.81 -3.18 3.98
CA TYR A 324 16.74 -2.46 3.26
C TYR A 324 15.33 -2.95 3.65
N SER A 325 15.20 -3.74 4.72
CA SER A 325 13.88 -4.12 5.26
C SER A 325 13.14 -2.88 5.74
N GLN A 326 12.04 -2.52 5.06
CA GLN A 326 11.16 -1.44 5.48
C GLN A 326 10.15 -1.94 6.53
N ALA A 327 9.56 -1.02 7.31
CA ALA A 327 8.46 -1.34 8.23
C ALA A 327 7.25 -0.42 8.08
N TYR A 328 6.04 -0.93 8.26
CA TYR A 328 4.80 -0.14 8.26
C TYR A 328 4.04 -0.34 9.56
N GLY A 329 3.22 0.63 9.97
CA GLY A 329 2.66 0.60 11.31
C GLY A 329 1.30 1.26 11.49
N ALA A 330 0.42 0.52 12.15
CA ALA A 330 -0.80 1.05 12.75
C ALA A 330 -0.49 1.66 14.13
N LEU A 331 -1.36 2.55 14.58
CA LEU A 331 -1.27 3.19 15.89
C LEU A 331 -1.25 2.17 17.04
N SER A 332 -0.21 2.21 17.88
CA SER A 332 -0.33 1.68 19.24
C SER A 332 -0.80 2.78 20.18
N ILE A 333 -2.11 3.02 20.20
CA ILE A 333 -2.71 3.71 21.35
C ILE A 333 -2.41 2.86 22.60
N PRO A 334 -1.85 3.45 23.68
CA PRO A 334 -1.44 2.69 24.85
C PRO A 334 -2.65 2.19 25.64
N ASP A 335 -3.09 0.97 25.33
CA ASP A 335 -4.22 0.32 26.00
C ASP A 335 -4.04 0.26 27.53
N SER A 336 -5.16 0.36 28.23
CA SER A 336 -5.23 1.08 29.50
C SER A 336 -4.47 0.40 30.66
N ARG A 337 -3.59 1.20 31.27
CA ARG A 337 -2.96 1.11 32.61
C ARG A 337 -2.21 -0.17 33.05
N LEU A 338 -2.48 -1.37 32.55
CA LEU A 338 -1.77 -2.60 32.96
C LEU A 338 -1.10 -3.36 31.80
N ARG A 339 -1.86 -3.78 30.77
CA ARG A 339 -1.31 -4.58 29.66
C ARG A 339 -0.18 -3.87 28.92
N SER A 340 -0.32 -2.57 28.64
CA SER A 340 0.76 -1.78 28.03
C SER A 340 2.01 -1.68 28.91
N ARG A 341 1.92 -1.80 30.25
CA ARG A 341 3.12 -1.89 31.12
C ARG A 341 3.76 -3.27 31.02
N MET A 342 2.97 -4.35 31.04
CA MET A 342 3.48 -5.71 30.86
C MET A 342 4.13 -5.92 29.49
N ASN A 343 3.51 -5.43 28.40
CA ASN A 343 4.07 -5.55 27.06
C ASN A 343 5.38 -4.76 26.91
N ARG A 344 5.49 -3.54 27.48
CA ARG A 344 6.77 -2.80 27.50
C ARG A 344 7.86 -3.51 28.30
N LEU A 345 7.51 -4.21 29.39
CA LEU A 345 8.46 -5.03 30.14
C LEU A 345 8.88 -6.27 29.33
N TRP A 346 7.94 -6.98 28.71
CA TRP A 346 8.20 -8.13 27.84
C TRP A 346 9.04 -7.78 26.61
N MET A 347 8.75 -6.66 25.93
CA MET A 347 9.53 -6.18 24.79
C MET A 347 10.97 -5.87 25.20
N ARG A 348 11.17 -5.22 26.36
CA ARG A 348 12.52 -4.95 26.91
C ARG A 348 13.26 -6.22 27.32
N ILE A 349 12.57 -7.19 27.92
CA ILE A 349 13.15 -8.51 28.25
C ILE A 349 13.56 -9.24 26.96
N ARG A 350 12.71 -9.23 25.93
CA ARG A 350 12.99 -9.86 24.63
C ARG A 350 14.15 -9.18 23.89
N ALA A 351 14.27 -7.86 24.00
CA ALA A 351 15.40 -7.06 23.52
C ALA A 351 16.70 -7.22 24.34
N SER A 352 16.61 -7.80 25.54
CA SER A 352 17.74 -8.08 26.42
C SER A 352 18.21 -9.54 26.36
N LEU A 353 17.56 -10.37 25.53
CA LEU A 353 17.80 -11.82 25.43
C LEU A 353 18.13 -12.30 24.01
N ASN A 354 17.82 -11.51 22.99
CA ASN A 354 18.22 -11.74 21.61
C ASN A 354 18.98 -10.50 21.11
N ASP A 355 19.99 -10.71 20.26
CA ASP A 355 20.40 -9.68 19.30
C ASP A 355 19.20 -9.41 18.38
N ILE A 356 18.53 -8.28 18.57
CA ILE A 356 17.50 -7.83 17.63
C ILE A 356 18.23 -7.26 16.41
N PRO A 357 17.86 -7.65 15.17
CA PRO A 357 18.27 -6.94 13.97
C PRO A 357 18.05 -5.42 14.09
N SER A 358 18.85 -4.66 13.35
CA SER A 358 18.69 -3.20 13.20
C SER A 358 17.21 -2.86 12.93
N LYS A 359 16.64 -1.96 13.75
CA LYS A 359 15.24 -1.53 13.57
C LYS A 359 15.11 -0.92 12.16
N PRO A 360 14.17 -1.39 11.32
CA PRO A 360 13.92 -0.86 9.98
C PRO A 360 14.06 0.65 9.87
N SER A 361 15.03 1.08 9.08
CA SER A 361 15.42 2.48 8.87
C SER A 361 14.30 3.27 8.20
N GLU A 362 13.73 2.68 7.16
CA GLU A 362 12.65 3.27 6.36
C GLU A 362 11.28 2.76 6.76
N ARG A 363 10.32 3.69 6.79
CA ARG A 363 8.92 3.37 7.05
C ARG A 363 8.16 3.35 5.74
N CYS A 364 7.38 2.30 5.51
CA CYS A 364 6.29 2.28 4.55
C CYS A 364 5.05 2.98 5.13
N PHE A 365 4.17 3.47 4.26
CA PHE A 365 2.81 3.81 4.67
C PHE A 365 2.07 2.56 5.16
N PHE A 366 1.25 2.71 6.20
CA PHE A 366 0.32 1.65 6.59
C PHE A 366 -0.85 1.60 5.61
N HIS A 367 -1.13 0.40 5.08
CA HIS A 367 -2.29 0.13 4.24
C HIS A 367 -2.90 -1.23 4.62
N PRO A 368 -4.22 -1.36 4.82
CA PRO A 368 -4.83 -2.63 5.19
C PRO A 368 -4.53 -3.76 4.19
N SER A 369 -4.52 -3.46 2.89
CA SER A 369 -4.20 -4.43 1.83
C SER A 369 -2.80 -5.06 1.98
N ILE A 370 -1.80 -4.36 2.53
CA ILE A 370 -0.45 -4.95 2.76
C ILE A 370 -0.51 -6.03 3.85
N VAL A 371 -1.25 -5.78 4.95
CA VAL A 371 -1.51 -6.78 6.00
C VAL A 371 -2.19 -8.01 5.41
N LEU A 372 -3.21 -7.76 4.59
CA LEU A 372 -4.05 -8.80 3.99
C LEU A 372 -3.27 -9.64 2.99
N LEU A 373 -2.49 -9.02 2.10
CA LEU A 373 -1.61 -9.71 1.14
C LEU A 373 -0.53 -10.55 1.84
N HIS A 374 0.11 -10.03 2.89
CA HIS A 374 1.08 -10.82 3.66
C HIS A 374 0.40 -12.05 4.28
N ILE A 375 -0.75 -11.89 4.95
CA ILE A 375 -1.51 -13.03 5.54
C ILE A 375 -1.98 -14.02 4.48
N LEU A 376 -2.41 -13.53 3.31
CA LEU A 376 -2.87 -14.30 2.16
C LEU A 376 -1.75 -15.20 1.60
N LEU A 377 -0.60 -14.61 1.27
CA LEU A 377 0.51 -15.34 0.63
C LEU A 377 1.36 -16.15 1.62
N PHE A 378 1.29 -15.86 2.92
CA PHE A 378 1.78 -16.75 3.98
C PHE A 378 0.87 -17.99 4.18
N ASN A 379 -0.33 -18.02 3.58
CA ASN A 379 -1.27 -19.15 3.64
C ASN A 379 -1.35 -19.99 2.37
N ASP A 380 -1.03 -19.43 1.20
CA ASP A 380 -1.06 -20.12 -0.08
C ASP A 380 0.19 -19.77 -0.90
N THR A 381 1.05 -20.78 -1.09
CA THR A 381 2.29 -20.71 -1.87
C THR A 381 2.16 -21.42 -3.22
N THR A 382 0.94 -21.71 -3.68
CA THR A 382 0.67 -22.44 -4.93
C THR A 382 0.23 -21.53 -6.09
N GLY A 383 -0.08 -20.27 -5.81
CA GLY A 383 -0.27 -19.24 -6.84
C GLY A 383 1.01 -18.47 -7.17
N SER A 384 0.88 -17.50 -8.09
CA SER A 384 1.96 -16.61 -8.53
C SER A 384 1.79 -15.19 -7.98
N VAL A 385 0.54 -14.71 -7.86
CA VAL A 385 0.22 -13.35 -7.45
C VAL A 385 -0.90 -13.33 -6.40
N GLY A 386 -0.78 -12.45 -5.42
CA GLY A 386 -1.84 -12.02 -4.52
C GLY A 386 -2.37 -10.66 -4.93
N ILE A 387 -3.70 -10.50 -4.96
CA ILE A 387 -4.35 -9.21 -5.25
C ILE A 387 -5.40 -8.92 -4.17
N VAL A 388 -5.38 -7.70 -3.63
CA VAL A 388 -6.37 -7.21 -2.65
C VAL A 388 -6.80 -5.79 -3.02
N GLY A 389 -8.07 -5.65 -3.38
CA GLY A 389 -8.74 -4.36 -3.56
C GLY A 389 -9.33 -3.80 -2.27
N ASP A 390 -9.66 -2.52 -2.30
CA ASP A 390 -10.13 -1.79 -1.11
C ASP A 390 -11.55 -2.17 -0.68
N GLU A 391 -12.36 -2.73 -1.58
CA GLU A 391 -13.68 -3.28 -1.27
C GLU A 391 -13.63 -4.39 -0.21
N VAL A 392 -12.51 -5.12 -0.11
CA VAL A 392 -12.28 -6.16 0.91
C VAL A 392 -12.26 -5.59 2.33
N TRP A 393 -11.69 -4.39 2.53
CA TRP A 393 -11.49 -3.82 3.86
C TRP A 393 -12.34 -2.60 4.17
N CYS A 394 -12.62 -1.70 3.21
CA CYS A 394 -13.51 -0.54 3.39
C CYS A 394 -14.89 -0.98 3.89
N THR A 395 -15.45 -2.06 3.32
CA THR A 395 -16.75 -2.63 3.72
C THR A 395 -16.75 -3.26 5.12
N GLN A 396 -15.59 -3.38 5.78
CA GLN A 396 -15.39 -4.04 7.08
C GLN A 396 -14.87 -3.10 8.18
N LEU A 397 -14.78 -1.80 7.88
CA LEU A 397 -14.54 -0.74 8.86
C LEU A 397 -15.76 -0.56 9.79
N GLN A 398 -15.52 -0.01 10.97
CA GLN A 398 -16.57 0.34 11.94
C GLN A 398 -16.59 1.84 12.24
N LYS A 399 -16.16 2.67 11.27
CA LYS A 399 -15.83 4.11 11.44
C LYS A 399 -14.80 4.42 12.55
N LYS A 400 -13.94 3.45 12.84
CA LYS A 400 -12.91 3.54 13.89
C LYS A 400 -11.53 3.89 13.35
N LEU A 401 -10.74 4.58 14.16
CA LEU A 401 -9.31 4.79 13.95
C LEU A 401 -8.57 3.45 13.96
N LEU A 402 -7.76 3.20 12.92
CA LEU A 402 -7.04 1.92 12.73
C LEU A 402 -5.81 1.82 13.65
N THR A 403 -6.10 1.58 14.92
CA THR A 403 -5.15 1.14 15.94
C THR A 403 -4.79 -0.34 15.75
N HIS A 404 -3.68 -0.81 16.32
CA HIS A 404 -3.32 -2.23 16.28
C HIS A 404 -4.49 -3.16 16.72
N PRO A 405 -5.17 -2.95 17.86
CA PRO A 405 -6.36 -3.73 18.22
C PRO A 405 -7.46 -3.73 17.15
N GLU A 406 -7.79 -2.59 16.54
CA GLU A 406 -8.82 -2.55 15.50
C GLU A 406 -8.37 -3.13 14.17
N VAL A 407 -7.06 -3.12 13.85
CA VAL A 407 -6.50 -3.88 12.72
C VAL A 407 -6.67 -5.39 12.94
N VAL A 408 -6.44 -5.89 14.17
CA VAL A 408 -6.71 -7.31 14.51
C VAL A 408 -8.19 -7.65 14.33
N GLN A 409 -9.10 -6.77 14.77
CA GLN A 409 -10.54 -7.02 14.60
C GLN A 409 -11.01 -6.85 13.14
N LEU A 410 -10.42 -5.94 12.37
CA LEU A 410 -10.67 -5.79 10.92
C LEU A 410 -10.29 -7.07 10.16
N VAL A 411 -9.07 -7.58 10.38
CA VAL A 411 -8.59 -8.80 9.73
C VAL A 411 -9.44 -10.03 10.13
N ARG A 412 -9.87 -10.13 11.40
CA ARG A 412 -10.84 -11.15 11.83
C ARG A 412 -12.16 -11.04 11.07
N ARG A 413 -12.78 -9.85 11.02
CA ARG A 413 -14.03 -9.61 10.27
C ARG A 413 -13.90 -10.01 8.79
N ILE A 414 -12.72 -9.82 8.19
CA ILE A 414 -12.42 -10.24 6.81
C ILE A 414 -12.29 -11.77 6.71
N ILE A 415 -11.48 -12.43 7.55
CA ILE A 415 -11.34 -13.90 7.59
C ILE A 415 -12.69 -14.60 7.83
N ASP A 416 -13.57 -13.99 8.63
CA ASP A 416 -14.89 -14.53 8.95
C ASP A 416 -15.90 -14.34 7.80
N LYS A 417 -15.83 -13.24 7.04
CA LYS A 417 -16.78 -12.93 5.94
C LYS A 417 -16.32 -13.30 4.53
N PHE A 418 -15.01 -13.42 4.29
CA PHE A 418 -14.44 -13.71 2.97
C PHE A 418 -13.75 -15.07 2.98
N GLU A 419 -13.95 -15.84 1.90
CA GLU A 419 -13.14 -17.01 1.59
C GLU A 419 -11.95 -16.59 0.72
N VAL A 420 -10.85 -17.33 0.82
CA VAL A 420 -9.68 -17.12 -0.05
C VAL A 420 -9.78 -18.10 -1.21
N VAL A 421 -9.71 -17.56 -2.42
CA VAL A 421 -9.77 -18.31 -3.67
C VAL A 421 -8.44 -18.13 -4.40
N ASN A 422 -7.86 -19.24 -4.83
CA ASN A 422 -6.79 -19.28 -5.81
C ASN A 422 -7.41 -19.74 -7.14
N SER A 423 -7.49 -18.82 -8.09
CA SER A 423 -8.03 -19.06 -9.44
C SER A 423 -6.94 -18.75 -10.45
N ASP A 424 -6.50 -19.75 -11.20
CA ASP A 424 -5.46 -19.64 -12.24
C ASP A 424 -4.13 -19.02 -11.74
N GLY A 425 -3.77 -19.27 -10.47
CA GLY A 425 -2.57 -18.72 -9.83
C GLY A 425 -2.75 -17.31 -9.25
N ILE A 426 -3.97 -16.77 -9.27
CA ILE A 426 -4.36 -15.50 -8.67
C ILE A 426 -5.04 -15.78 -7.34
N ILE A 427 -4.40 -15.40 -6.25
CA ILE A 427 -4.89 -15.59 -4.88
C ILE A 427 -5.56 -14.29 -4.44
N ARG A 428 -6.81 -14.38 -3.94
CA ARG A 428 -7.62 -13.21 -3.56
C ARG A 428 -8.71 -13.55 -2.54
N PHE A 429 -9.26 -12.53 -1.89
CA PHE A 429 -10.47 -12.66 -1.08
C PHE A 429 -11.74 -12.60 -1.95
N VAL A 430 -12.75 -13.38 -1.58
CA VAL A 430 -14.09 -13.41 -2.22
C VAL A 430 -15.16 -13.43 -1.11
N PRO A 431 -16.24 -12.64 -1.18
CA PRO A 431 -17.29 -12.67 -0.16
C PRO A 431 -17.95 -14.05 -0.06
N LYS A 432 -18.01 -14.63 1.15
CA LYS A 432 -18.71 -15.91 1.38
C LYS A 432 -20.18 -15.72 1.05
N ARG A 433 -20.72 -16.62 0.22
CA ARG A 433 -22.17 -16.68 -0.04
C ARG A 433 -22.89 -16.91 1.29
N LYS A 434 -23.89 -16.07 1.61
CA LYS A 434 -24.80 -16.36 2.72
C LYS A 434 -25.52 -17.67 2.41
N GLU A 435 -25.35 -18.67 3.26
CA GLU A 435 -26.24 -19.85 3.26
C GLU A 435 -27.64 -19.33 3.65
N SER A 436 -28.58 -19.41 2.71
CA SER A 436 -29.88 -18.74 2.84
C SER A 436 -30.74 -19.42 3.89
N GLU A 437 -31.16 -18.67 4.91
CA GLU A 437 -32.14 -19.12 5.89
C GLU A 437 -33.43 -19.51 5.17
N SER A 438 -33.73 -20.81 5.14
CA SER A 438 -34.96 -21.35 4.59
C SER A 438 -36.12 -21.17 5.58
N GLY A 439 -36.44 -19.92 5.90
CA GLY A 439 -37.61 -19.51 6.68
C GLY A 439 -38.64 -18.87 5.75
N ILE A 440 -39.89 -19.34 5.80
CA ILE A 440 -40.95 -18.84 4.92
C ILE A 440 -41.60 -17.62 5.55
N GLU A 441 -41.45 -16.46 4.91
CA GLU A 441 -42.62 -15.58 4.69
C GLU A 441 -42.43 -14.66 3.48
N SER A 442 -43.52 -14.15 2.94
CA SER A 442 -43.53 -13.47 1.64
C SER A 442 -44.20 -12.11 1.69
N GLN A 443 -43.60 -11.09 1.05
CA GLN A 443 -44.37 -10.15 0.23
C GLN A 443 -43.53 -9.37 -0.81
N LYS A 444 -44.12 -9.26 -2.01
CA LYS A 444 -43.91 -8.22 -3.06
C LYS A 444 -42.51 -8.08 -3.71
N ARG A 445 -42.36 -8.79 -4.84
CA ARG A 445 -41.35 -8.54 -5.91
C ARG A 445 -41.65 -7.28 -6.74
N LYS A 446 -40.58 -6.72 -7.32
CA LYS A 446 -40.36 -6.32 -8.75
C LYS A 446 -38.85 -6.02 -8.85
N GLY A 447 -38.00 -6.58 -9.72
CA GLY A 447 -38.12 -7.47 -10.90
C GLY A 447 -37.18 -6.91 -11.99
N LEU A 448 -36.35 -7.64 -12.75
CA LEU A 448 -36.20 -9.07 -13.13
C LEU A 448 -34.91 -9.69 -12.52
N THR A 449 -34.48 -10.98 -12.58
CA THR A 449 -34.94 -12.33 -13.03
C THR A 449 -35.22 -12.62 -14.52
N ALA A 450 -34.58 -13.60 -15.20
CA ALA A 450 -33.62 -14.64 -14.79
C ALA A 450 -33.06 -15.42 -16.02
N TYR A 451 -32.20 -16.45 -15.82
CA TYR A 451 -32.37 -17.89 -16.21
C TYR A 451 -31.09 -18.67 -15.73
N VAL A 452 -31.13 -19.74 -14.91
CA VAL A 452 -31.49 -21.17 -15.19
C VAL A 452 -30.43 -21.88 -16.06
N SER A 453 -29.82 -23.04 -15.75
CA SER A 453 -29.73 -23.98 -14.58
C SER A 453 -28.58 -25.02 -14.86
N TYR A 454 -28.29 -26.18 -14.22
CA TYR A 454 -28.84 -27.04 -13.14
C TYR A 454 -27.77 -28.12 -12.71
N VAL A 455 -28.04 -28.93 -11.66
CA VAL A 455 -27.40 -30.24 -11.27
C VAL A 455 -25.94 -30.22 -10.72
N LYS A 456 -25.62 -31.21 -9.85
CA LYS A 456 -24.33 -31.44 -9.15
C LYS A 456 -23.51 -32.59 -9.79
N PRO A 457 -22.20 -32.71 -9.49
CA PRO A 457 -21.75 -33.76 -8.55
C PRO A 457 -21.03 -33.22 -7.29
N TRP A 458 -20.51 -34.11 -6.44
CA TRP A 458 -19.99 -33.80 -5.10
C TRP A 458 -18.56 -34.33 -4.88
N SER A 459 -17.56 -33.49 -5.13
CA SER A 459 -16.17 -33.63 -4.68
C SER A 459 -15.50 -32.24 -4.66
N SER A 460 -14.49 -31.96 -3.82
CA SER A 460 -13.85 -32.76 -2.78
C SER A 460 -14.05 -32.13 -1.38
N LYS A 461 -13.72 -32.87 -0.30
CA LYS A 461 -13.78 -32.34 1.07
C LYS A 461 -12.46 -31.65 1.43
N THR A 462 -12.49 -30.33 1.63
CA THR A 462 -11.56 -29.64 2.53
C THR A 462 -12.35 -29.06 3.71
N THR A 463 -11.80 -29.17 4.91
CA THR A 463 -12.50 -28.87 6.15
C THR A 463 -12.48 -27.36 6.44
N LYS A 464 -13.63 -26.66 6.25
CA LYS A 464 -13.83 -25.21 6.54
C LYS A 464 -13.17 -24.75 7.87
N SER A 465 -13.16 -25.62 8.89
CA SER A 465 -12.58 -25.36 10.22
C SER A 465 -11.05 -25.16 10.22
N ASP A 466 -10.28 -25.95 9.46
CA ASP A 466 -8.81 -25.88 9.53
C ASP A 466 -8.24 -24.70 8.73
N SER A 467 -8.84 -24.35 7.59
CA SER A 467 -8.41 -23.19 6.80
C SER A 467 -8.57 -21.89 7.58
N GLN A 468 -9.74 -21.64 8.18
CA GLN A 468 -9.97 -20.46 9.03
C GLN A 468 -9.00 -20.42 10.23
N ALA A 469 -8.76 -21.56 10.87
CA ALA A 469 -7.75 -21.67 11.94
C ALA A 469 -6.32 -21.42 11.45
N ARG A 470 -5.99 -21.73 10.19
CA ARG A 470 -4.68 -21.43 9.57
C ARG A 470 -4.51 -19.92 9.30
N TYR A 471 -5.53 -19.27 8.73
CA TYR A 471 -5.53 -17.81 8.53
C TYR A 471 -5.39 -17.06 9.85
N LEU A 472 -6.12 -17.46 10.91
CA LEU A 472 -6.00 -16.84 12.24
C LEU A 472 -4.62 -17.07 12.88
N ARG A 473 -4.02 -18.26 12.74
CA ARG A 473 -2.63 -18.54 13.20
C ARG A 473 -1.60 -17.67 12.49
N ASN A 474 -1.76 -17.42 11.20
CA ASN A 474 -0.82 -16.62 10.42
C ASN A 474 -1.04 -15.11 10.60
N MET A 475 -2.28 -14.65 10.84
CA MET A 475 -2.56 -13.30 11.35
C MET A 475 -1.81 -13.02 12.66
N GLN A 476 -1.77 -13.98 13.59
CA GLN A 476 -1.00 -13.84 14.84
C GLN A 476 0.50 -13.66 14.58
N LYS A 477 1.07 -14.35 13.58
CA LYS A 477 2.47 -14.16 13.16
C LYS A 477 2.71 -12.78 12.56
N VAL A 478 1.98 -12.42 11.50
CA VAL A 478 2.17 -11.16 10.76
C VAL A 478 1.99 -9.94 11.66
N LEU A 479 1.00 -9.95 12.55
CA LEU A 479 0.73 -8.85 13.48
C LEU A 479 1.48 -8.99 14.83
N SER A 480 2.43 -9.92 14.95
CA SER A 480 3.26 -10.19 16.14
C SER A 480 2.48 -10.39 17.45
N ILE A 481 1.28 -10.96 17.36
CA ILE A 481 0.36 -11.16 18.49
C ILE A 481 0.78 -12.41 19.28
N SER A 482 1.30 -12.23 20.49
CA SER A 482 1.44 -13.32 21.47
C SER A 482 0.07 -13.88 21.85
N LYS A 483 -0.02 -15.21 22.04
CA LYS A 483 -1.23 -15.88 22.55
C LYS A 483 -1.53 -15.50 24.00
#